data_AF-A0A660KQD5-F1
#
_entry.id   AF-A0A660KQD5-F1
#
_cell.length_a   1.000
_cell.length_b   1.000
_cell.length_c   1.000
_cell.angle_alpha   90.00
_cell.angle_beta   90.00
_cell.angle_gamma   90.00
#
_symmetry.space_group_name_H-M   'P 1'
#
loop_
_entity.id
_entity.type
_entity.pdbx_description
1 polymer ?
#
loop_
_entity_poly.entity_id
_entity_poly.type
_entity_poly.pdbx_seq_one_letter_code
_entity_poly.pdbx_strand_id
1 'polypeptide(L)'
;MVFYTDGLGLEELAFIRLGFKVFKLLVLDGEKKWVQTKDPNVLGGGALLLDDNTSTYVPASDLLGCHPNFMYFVDCCVPGYTHLAGVCLSPYEVDIFHLRDGSFQ
;
A
#
# COMPACT_ATOMS: atom_id res chain seq x y z
N MET A 1 2.27 3.64 9.88
CA MET A 1 3.30 2.85 9.18
C MET A 1 3.68 3.61 7.94
N VAL A 2 4.96 3.66 7.57
CA VAL A 2 5.39 4.36 6.34
C VAL A 2 6.18 3.37 5.50
N PHE A 3 5.89 3.37 4.20
CA PHE A 3 6.53 2.54 3.20
C PHE A 3 7.40 3.44 2.33
N TYR A 4 8.66 3.06 2.16
CA TYR A 4 9.58 3.71 1.24
C TYR A 4 10.04 2.68 0.21
N THR A 5 10.25 3.12 -1.02
CA THR A 5 10.93 2.32 -2.05
C THR A 5 12.41 2.68 -2.10
N ASP A 6 13.20 1.73 -2.57
CA ASP A 6 14.65 1.87 -2.68
C ASP A 6 15.04 2.34 -4.09
N GLY A 7 14.85 3.62 -4.46
CA GLY A 7 15.35 4.06 -5.77
C GLY A 7 15.01 5.48 -6.22
N LEU A 8 16.00 6.11 -6.85
CA LEU A 8 16.04 7.47 -7.41
C LEU A 8 15.03 7.68 -8.56
N GLY A 9 14.74 8.95 -8.86
CA GLY A 9 13.59 9.37 -9.67
C GLY A 9 13.49 8.87 -11.11
N LEU A 10 12.29 9.11 -11.66
CA LEU A 10 11.82 9.01 -13.04
C LEU A 10 11.69 7.58 -13.62
N GLU A 11 10.53 6.96 -13.38
CA GLU A 11 9.56 6.39 -14.34
C GLU A 11 8.58 5.47 -13.57
N GLU A 12 7.28 5.80 -13.62
CA GLU A 12 6.20 5.26 -12.75
C GLU A 12 6.14 3.73 -12.65
N LEU A 13 6.56 3.01 -13.69
CA LEU A 13 6.44 1.55 -13.77
C LEU A 13 7.66 0.78 -13.25
N ALA A 14 8.84 1.41 -13.14
CA ALA A 14 10.04 0.77 -12.61
C ALA A 14 10.11 0.82 -11.07
N PHE A 15 9.38 1.77 -10.47
CA PHE A 15 9.34 2.04 -9.02
C PHE A 15 8.78 0.88 -8.20
N ILE A 16 7.85 0.14 -8.78
CA ILE A 16 7.08 -0.92 -8.12
C ILE A 16 7.96 -2.17 -7.87
N ARG A 17 8.90 -2.50 -8.76
CA ARG A 17 9.71 -3.74 -8.67
C ARG A 17 10.86 -3.73 -7.66
N LEU A 18 11.17 -2.58 -7.05
CA LEU A 18 12.34 -2.44 -6.17
C LEU A 18 12.07 -2.89 -4.72
N GLY A 19 10.84 -3.33 -4.43
CA GLY A 19 10.44 -3.75 -3.09
C GLY A 19 10.26 -2.57 -2.14
N PHE A 20 9.64 -2.83 -0.99
CA PHE A 20 9.35 -1.81 0.01
C PHE A 20 10.14 -2.05 1.29
N LYS A 21 10.65 -0.96 1.86
CA LYS A 21 11.07 -0.92 3.25
C LYS A 21 9.91 -0.46 4.12
N VAL A 22 9.60 -1.27 5.13
CA VAL A 22 8.52 -0.97 6.07
C VAL A 22 9.08 -0.40 7.37
N PHE A 23 8.49 0.69 7.85
CA PHE A 23 8.87 1.32 9.11
C PHE A 23 7.68 1.42 10.07
N LYS A 24 7.92 1.03 11.33
CA LYS A 24 7.00 1.25 12.45
C LYS A 24 7.45 2.51 13.21
N LEU A 25 6.50 3.35 13.59
CA LEU A 25 6.74 4.46 14.49
C LEU A 25 6.62 3.95 15.92
N LEU A 26 7.72 4.00 16.67
CA LEU A 26 7.72 3.72 18.11
C LEU A 26 7.71 5.05 18.87
N VAL A 27 6.97 5.08 19.96
CA VAL A 27 7.02 6.16 20.94
C VAL A 27 7.62 5.59 22.21
N LEU A 28 8.86 5.96 22.52
CA LEU A 28 9.60 5.50 23.70
C LEU A 28 9.92 6.72 24.55
N ASP A 29 9.43 6.76 25.79
CA ASP A 29 9.66 7.87 26.72
C ASP A 29 9.30 9.26 26.15
N GLY A 30 8.28 9.32 25.30
CA GLY A 30 7.84 10.56 24.62
C GLY A 30 8.58 10.88 23.31
N GLU A 31 9.69 10.19 23.03
CA GLU A 31 10.46 10.34 21.80
C GLU A 31 9.90 9.46 20.68
N LYS A 32 9.75 10.05 19.48
CA LYS A 32 9.27 9.39 18.28
C LYS A 32 10.44 8.84 17.48
N LYS A 33 10.49 7.53 17.26
CA LYS A 33 11.53 6.87 16.46
C LYS A 33 10.93 5.97 15.40
N TRP A 34 11.35 6.17 14.16
CA TRP A 34 11.06 5.24 13.07
C TRP A 34 12.03 4.07 13.12
N VAL A 35 11.50 2.85 13.19
CA VAL A 35 12.28 1.61 13.19
C VAL A 35 11.88 0.78 11.99
N GLN A 36 12.86 0.47 11.14
CA GLN A 36 12.66 -0.45 10.03
C GLN A 36 12.32 -1.83 10.58
N THR A 37 11.30 -2.47 10.01
CA THR A 37 10.90 -3.83 10.37
C THR A 37 11.00 -4.75 9.16
N LYS A 38 11.41 -5.99 9.42
CA LYS A 38 11.40 -7.10 8.45
C LYS A 38 10.35 -8.14 8.81
N ASP A 39 9.44 -7.79 9.71
CA ASP A 39 8.33 -8.63 10.12
C ASP A 39 7.43 -8.89 8.90
N PRO A 40 7.33 -10.13 8.41
CA PRO A 40 6.54 -10.44 7.23
C PRO A 40 5.05 -10.35 7.49
N ASN A 41 4.58 -10.22 8.74
CA ASN A 41 3.17 -10.08 9.12
C ASN A 41 2.86 -8.69 9.68
N VAL A 42 3.47 -7.67 9.08
CA VAL A 42 3.50 -6.32 9.63
C VAL A 42 2.12 -5.68 9.79
N LEU A 43 1.16 -6.05 8.92
CA LEU A 43 -0.23 -5.56 8.98
C LEU A 43 -1.15 -6.51 9.77
N GLY A 44 -0.65 -7.67 10.22
CA GLY A 44 -1.44 -8.69 10.90
C GLY A 44 -2.64 -9.13 10.05
N GLY A 45 -3.84 -9.02 10.62
CA GLY A 45 -5.10 -9.39 9.95
C GLY A 45 -5.68 -8.31 9.03
N GLY A 46 -5.00 -7.19 8.83
CA GLY A 46 -5.47 -6.11 7.97
C GLY A 46 -4.72 -6.02 6.65
N ALA A 47 -5.26 -5.19 5.76
CA ALA A 47 -4.67 -4.83 4.48
C ALA A 47 -4.56 -3.32 4.36
N LEU A 48 -3.70 -2.87 3.45
CA LEU A 48 -3.49 -1.46 3.16
C LEU A 48 -3.97 -1.13 1.76
N LEU A 49 -4.90 -0.19 1.65
CA LEU A 49 -5.32 0.40 0.39
C LEU A 49 -4.49 1.66 0.18
N LEU A 50 -3.80 1.75 -0.96
CA LEU A 50 -2.95 2.86 -1.36
C LEU A 50 -3.57 3.51 -2.60
N ASP A 51 -3.80 4.82 -2.50
CA ASP A 51 -4.27 5.69 -3.58
C ASP A 51 -3.27 6.86 -3.71
N ASP A 52 -3.43 7.71 -4.74
CA ASP A 52 -2.50 8.76 -5.19
C ASP A 52 -1.72 9.46 -4.08
N ASN A 53 -2.37 9.78 -2.95
CA ASN A 53 -1.71 10.36 -1.77
C ASN A 53 -2.29 9.89 -0.43
N THR A 54 -3.04 8.79 -0.42
CA THR A 54 -3.69 8.33 0.82
C THR A 54 -3.44 6.85 1.05
N SER A 55 -3.43 6.49 2.33
CA SER A 55 -3.33 5.10 2.75
C SER A 55 -4.43 4.81 3.76
N THR A 56 -5.21 3.76 3.53
CA THR A 56 -6.26 3.32 4.45
C THR A 56 -5.98 1.90 4.90
N TYR A 57 -5.86 1.70 6.21
CA TYR A 57 -5.80 0.35 6.79
C TYR A 57 -7.22 -0.16 7.01
N VAL A 58 -7.50 -1.36 6.52
CA VAL A 58 -8.79 -2.04 6.70
C VAL A 58 -8.55 -3.45 7.26
N PRO A 59 -9.39 -3.94 8.18
CA PRO A 59 -9.38 -5.36 8.51
C PRO A 59 -9.74 -6.18 7.27
N ALA A 60 -8.94 -7.20 6.92
CA ALA A 60 -9.18 -7.98 5.72
C ALA A 60 -10.49 -8.79 5.79
N SER A 61 -10.96 -9.08 7.01
CA SER A 61 -12.27 -9.70 7.26
C SER A 61 -13.45 -8.85 6.82
N ASP A 62 -13.26 -7.54 6.73
CA ASP A 62 -14.35 -6.58 6.54
C ASP A 62 -14.58 -6.28 5.04
N LEU A 63 -13.69 -6.74 4.16
CA LEU A 63 -13.75 -6.49 2.73
C LEU A 63 -13.60 -7.80 1.93
N LEU A 64 -14.64 -8.17 1.18
CA LEU A 64 -14.63 -9.36 0.33
C LEU A 64 -13.50 -9.30 -0.71
N GLY A 65 -12.75 -10.40 -0.85
CA GLY A 65 -11.60 -10.48 -1.76
C GLY A 65 -10.30 -9.86 -1.21
N CYS A 66 -10.37 -9.19 -0.07
CA CYS A 66 -9.20 -8.64 0.61
C CYS A 66 -8.47 -9.73 1.40
N HIS A 67 -7.15 -9.74 1.31
CA HIS A 67 -6.28 -10.70 1.98
C HIS A 67 -5.45 -9.98 3.04
N PRO A 68 -5.29 -10.58 4.24
CA PRO A 68 -4.53 -9.97 5.31
C PRO A 68 -3.06 -9.89 4.92
N ASN A 69 -2.41 -8.78 5.27
CA ASN A 69 -1.01 -8.50 5.01
C ASN A 69 -0.66 -8.31 3.52
N PHE A 70 -1.60 -7.70 2.78
CA PHE A 70 -1.43 -7.27 1.40
C PHE A 70 -1.52 -5.74 1.32
N MET A 71 -0.88 -5.17 0.30
CA MET A 71 -1.11 -3.79 -0.13
C MET A 71 -1.81 -3.81 -1.48
N TYR A 72 -2.84 -3.00 -1.62
CA TYR A 72 -3.65 -2.85 -2.82
C TYR A 72 -3.46 -1.44 -3.35
N PHE A 73 -2.97 -1.31 -4.57
CA PHE A 73 -2.82 -0.02 -5.24
C PHE A 73 -4.06 0.22 -6.09
N VAL A 74 -4.83 1.23 -5.72
CA VAL A 74 -6.02 1.67 -6.43
C VAL A 74 -5.67 2.95 -7.18
N ASP A 75 -5.25 2.81 -8.43
CA ASP A 75 -5.08 3.96 -9.31
C ASP A 75 -6.46 4.40 -9.80
N CYS A 76 -6.95 5.54 -9.34
CA CYS A 76 -8.21 6.12 -9.80
C CYS A 76 -8.04 7.10 -10.97
N CYS A 77 -6.82 7.32 -11.45
CA CYS A 77 -6.51 8.29 -12.50
C CYS A 77 -6.58 7.65 -13.91
N VAL A 78 -7.78 7.60 -14.50
CA VAL A 78 -7.89 7.51 -15.97
C VAL A 78 -7.84 8.94 -16.53
N PRO A 79 -6.83 9.32 -17.33
CA PRO A 79 -6.78 10.65 -17.94
C PRO A 79 -8.02 10.87 -18.82
N GLY A 80 -8.88 11.83 -18.46
CA GLY A 80 -10.01 12.27 -19.28
C GLY A 80 -11.42 11.98 -18.76
N TYR A 81 -11.58 11.29 -17.62
CA TYR A 81 -12.88 11.10 -16.98
C TYR A 81 -13.04 12.07 -15.81
N THR A 82 -13.95 13.04 -15.93
CA THR A 82 -14.33 13.91 -14.83
C THR A 82 -14.97 13.07 -13.73
N HIS A 83 -14.31 13.02 -12.56
CA HIS A 83 -14.77 12.32 -11.37
C HIS A 83 -16.20 12.72 -10.99
N LEU A 84 -17.16 11.83 -11.21
CA LEU A 84 -18.37 11.80 -10.41
C LEU A 84 -18.01 11.07 -9.13
N ALA A 85 -17.96 11.83 -8.02
CA ALA A 85 -17.70 11.30 -6.69
C ALA A 85 -18.60 10.09 -6.41
N GLY A 86 -17.97 8.93 -6.18
CA GLY A 86 -18.63 7.74 -5.64
C GLY A 86 -18.92 6.59 -6.61
N VAL A 87 -18.52 6.67 -7.89
CA VAL A 87 -18.77 5.57 -8.84
C VAL A 87 -17.53 5.30 -9.70
N CYS A 88 -16.65 4.39 -9.25
CA CYS A 88 -15.63 3.77 -10.09
C CYS A 88 -16.29 2.69 -10.96
N LEU A 89 -16.45 2.95 -12.27
CA LEU A 89 -17.11 2.06 -13.24
C LEU A 89 -16.14 1.39 -14.24
N SER A 90 -14.83 1.45 -14.01
CA SER A 90 -13.85 0.66 -14.78
C SER A 90 -13.42 -0.55 -13.95
N PRO A 91 -13.23 -1.75 -14.55
CA PRO A 91 -12.50 -2.83 -13.90
C PRO A 91 -11.03 -2.43 -13.83
N TYR A 92 -10.68 -1.55 -12.88
CA TYR A 92 -9.31 -1.12 -12.66
C TYR A 92 -8.44 -2.36 -12.38
N GLU A 93 -7.31 -2.45 -13.07
CA GLU A 93 -6.20 -3.32 -12.66
C GLU A 93 -5.74 -2.80 -11.30
N VAL A 94 -6.16 -3.51 -10.25
CA VAL A 94 -5.65 -3.26 -8.89
C VAL A 94 -4.35 -4.03 -8.80
N ASP A 95 -3.22 -3.32 -8.72
CA ASP A 95 -1.95 -3.97 -8.44
C ASP A 95 -1.96 -4.44 -6.98
N ILE A 96 -1.53 -5.68 -6.78
CA ILE A 96 -1.52 -6.30 -5.46
C ILE A 96 -0.09 -6.62 -5.07
N PHE A 97 0.37 -6.09 -3.94
CA PHE A 97 1.66 -6.43 -3.36
C PHE A 97 1.54 -7.30 -2.11
N HIS A 98 2.19 -8.44 -2.12
CA HIS A 98 2.24 -9.34 -0.98
C HIS A 98 3.43 -9.02 -0.09
N LEU A 99 3.17 -8.48 1.11
CA LEU A 99 4.24 -8.02 2.02
C LEU A 99 5.15 -9.15 2.53
N ARG A 100 4.69 -10.40 2.49
CA ARG A 100 5.43 -11.53 3.05
C ARG A 100 6.52 -12.07 2.13
N ASP A 101 6.28 -12.14 0.83
CA ASP A 101 7.27 -12.63 -0.16
C ASP A 101 7.74 -11.56 -1.14
N GLY A 102 7.13 -10.37 -1.11
CA GLY A 102 7.48 -9.25 -1.97
C GLY A 102 7.04 -9.40 -3.42
N SER A 103 6.08 -10.29 -3.70
CA SER A 103 5.54 -10.50 -5.05
C SER A 103 4.46 -9.47 -5.41
N PHE A 104 4.32 -9.21 -6.72
CA PHE A 104 3.24 -8.43 -7.32
C PHE A 104 2.30 -9.34 -8.12
N GLN A 105 1.02 -9.02 -8.13
CA GLN A 105 -0.02 -9.60 -8.98
C GLN A 105 -0.80 -8.52 -9.70
#